data_AF-A0A2T6FJR9-F1
#
_entry.id   AF-A0A2T6FJR9-F1
#
_cell.length_a   1.000
_cell.length_b   1.000
_cell.length_c   1.000
_cell.angle_alpha   90.00
_cell.angle_beta   90.00
_cell.angle_gamma   90.00
#
_symmetry.space_group_name_H-M   'P 1'
#
loop_
_entity.id
_entity.type
_entity.pdbx_description
1 polymer ?
#
loop_
_entity_poly.entity_id
_entity_poly.type
_entity_poly.pdbx_seq_one_letter_code
_entity_poly.pdbx_strand_id
1 'polypeptide(L)' 'MRLNQFELASVYAELESDNEETRNNAGEIVLQTEKLAQKLKEMYESLKLDYSEYPTYEDYMQSLQDM' A
#
# COMPACT_ATOMS: atom_id res chain seq x y z
N MET A 1 5.44 11.20 3.47
CA MET A 1 5.09 10.81 2.09
C MET A 1 5.86 9.53 1.77
N ARG A 2 5.22 8.44 1.36
CA ARG A 2 5.89 7.12 1.19
C ARG A 2 6.48 7.00 -0.22
N LEU A 3 7.64 6.35 -0.38
CA LEU A 3 8.38 6.20 -1.66
C LEU A 3 7.46 5.71 -2.81
N ASN A 4 6.63 4.70 -2.52
CA ASN A 4 5.69 4.13 -3.49
C ASN A 4 4.68 5.13 -4.05
N GLN A 5 4.27 6.15 -3.28
CA GLN A 5 3.33 7.16 -3.77
C GLN A 5 4.01 8.11 -4.78
N PHE A 6 5.31 8.34 -4.63
CA PHE A 6 6.08 9.17 -5.55
C PHE A 6 6.33 8.44 -6.87
N GLU A 7 6.72 7.17 -6.80
CA GLU A 7 6.92 6.33 -7.98
C GLU A 7 5.62 6.10 -8.76
N LEU A 8 4.49 5.89 -8.08
CA LEU A 8 3.21 5.74 -8.78
C LEU A 8 2.80 7.04 -9.48
N ALA A 9 3.05 8.19 -8.86
CA ALA A 9 2.74 9.50 -9.44
C ALA A 9 3.56 9.77 -10.71
N SER A 10 4.83 9.37 -10.75
CA SER A 10 5.64 9.48 -11.98
C SER A 10 5.15 8.54 -13.08
N VAL A 11 4.77 7.30 -12.73
CA VAL A 11 4.20 6.35 -13.70
C VAL A 11 2.86 6.86 -14.26
N TYR A 12 2.02 7.49 -13.43
CA TYR A 12 0.79 8.11 -13.94
C TYR A 12 1.06 9.27 -14.91
N ALA A 13 2.14 10.04 -14.72
CA ALA A 13 2.53 11.08 -15.67
C ALA A 13 3.00 10.49 -17.02
N GLU A 14 3.61 9.31 -17.01
CA GLU A 14 4.05 8.60 -18.22
C GLU A 14 2.89 8.08 -19.08
N LEU A 15 1.68 7.95 -18.52
CA LEU A 15 0.47 7.61 -19.30
C LEU A 15 0.09 8.70 -20.32
N GLU A 16 0.43 9.94 -20.03
CA GLU A 16 0.17 11.09 -20.92
C GLU A 16 1.25 11.25 -21.99
N SER A 17 2.20 10.30 -22.08
CA SER A 17 3.25 10.32 -23.08
C SER A 17 2.70 10.14 -24.50
N ASP A 18 3.19 10.94 -25.44
CA ASP A 18 2.95 10.77 -26.88
C ASP A 18 3.61 9.50 -27.43
N ASN A 19 4.63 8.97 -26.73
CA ASN A 19 5.27 7.71 -27.09
C ASN A 19 4.38 6.53 -26.66
N GLU A 20 3.88 5.78 -27.65
CA GLU A 20 3.00 4.63 -27.45
C GLU A 20 3.61 3.53 -26.59
N GLU A 21 4.89 3.21 -26.77
CA GLU A 21 5.59 2.21 -25.97
C GLU A 21 5.67 2.63 -24.50
N THR A 22 6.04 3.89 -24.24
CA THR A 22 6.08 4.46 -22.89
C THR A 22 4.72 4.41 -22.22
N ARG A 23 3.67 4.86 -22.92
CA ARG A 23 2.30 4.86 -22.40
C ARG A 23 1.80 3.44 -22.10
N ASN A 24 2.08 2.48 -22.98
CA ASN A 24 1.67 1.09 -22.79
C ASN A 24 2.38 0.46 -21.59
N ASN A 25 3.70 0.67 -21.47
CA ASN A 25 4.48 0.18 -20.34
C ASN A 25 3.99 0.76 -19.01
N ALA A 26 3.72 2.08 -18.96
CA ALA A 26 3.14 2.72 -17.79
C ALA A 26 1.76 2.14 -17.44
N GLY A 27 0.91 1.88 -18.45
CA GLY A 27 -0.39 1.24 -18.26
C GLY A 27 -0.31 -0.15 -17.63
N GLU A 28 0.65 -0.97 -18.06
CA GLU A 28 0.88 -2.30 -17.47
C GLU A 28 1.31 -2.21 -16.00
N ILE A 29 2.22 -1.29 -15.68
CA ILE A 29 2.72 -1.07 -14.31
C ILE A 29 1.57 -0.63 -13.38
N VAL A 30 0.74 0.31 -13.83
CA VAL A 30 -0.44 0.76 -13.08
C VAL A 30 -1.39 -0.41 -12.82
N LEU A 31 -1.75 -1.15 -13.86
CA LEU A 31 -2.69 -2.27 -13.74
C LEU A 31 -2.19 -3.36 -12.77
N GLN A 32 -0.90 -3.69 -12.85
CA GLN A 32 -0.28 -4.67 -11.94
C GLN A 32 -0.27 -4.18 -10.50
N THR A 33 0.02 -2.89 -10.30
CA THR A 33 0.07 -2.28 -8.96
C THR A 33 -1.32 -2.21 -8.32
N GLU A 34 -2.35 -1.83 -9.08
CA GLU A 34 -3.74 -1.83 -8.60
C GLU A 34 -4.21 -3.23 -8.22
N LYS A 35 -3.89 -4.25 -9.03
CA LYS A 35 -4.18 -5.65 -8.70
C LYS A 35 -3.48 -6.11 -7.43
N LEU A 36 -2.22 -5.71 -7.22
CA LEU A 36 -1.50 -6.02 -6.00
C LEU A 36 -2.13 -5.33 -4.78
N ALA A 37 -2.46 -4.05 -4.88
CA ALA A 37 -3.12 -3.29 -3.82
C ALA A 37 -4.46 -3.94 -3.42
N GLN A 38 -5.25 -4.36 -4.40
CA GLN A 38 -6.51 -5.07 -4.17
C GLN A 38 -6.31 -6.39 -3.44
N LYS A 39 -5.31 -7.20 -3.84
CA LYS A 39 -4.98 -8.46 -3.13
C LYS A 39 -4.52 -8.22 -1.70
N LEU A 40 -3.70 -7.19 -1.47
CA LEU A 40 -3.25 -6.83 -0.12
C LEU A 40 -4.42 -6.40 0.77
N LYS A 41 -5.38 -5.67 0.20
CA LYS A 41 -6.62 -5.30 0.89
C LYS A 41 -7.43 -6.55 1.24
N GLU A 42 -7.65 -7.45 0.30
CA GLU A 42 -8.38 -8.71 0.53
C GLU A 42 -7.68 -9.57 1.58
N MET A 43 -6.35 -9.66 1.56
CA MET A 43 -5.57 -10.32 2.60
C MET A 43 -5.81 -9.67 3.97
N TYR A 44 -5.70 -8.35 4.07
CA TYR A 44 -5.95 -7.64 5.32
C TYR A 44 -7.37 -7.87 5.87
N GLU A 45 -8.38 -7.78 5.01
CA GLU A 45 -9.79 -7.98 5.38
C GLU A 45 -10.10 -9.45 5.73
N SER A 46 -9.47 -10.41 5.03
CA SER A 46 -9.66 -11.84 5.27
C SER A 46 -8.99 -12.34 6.55
N LEU A 47 -7.96 -11.66 7.04
CA LEU A 47 -7.29 -12.03 8.27
C LEU A 47 -8.22 -11.91 9.50
N LYS A 48 -9.40 -11.25 9.39
CA LYS A 48 -10.38 -11.06 10.47
C LYS A 48 -9.68 -10.84 11.83
N LEU A 49 -8.65 -10.00 11.82
CA LEU A 49 -7.77 -9.86 12.97
C LEU A 49 -8.61 -9.30 14.10
N ASP A 50 -8.81 -10.12 15.12
CA ASP A 50 -9.36 -9.66 16.36
C ASP A 50 -8.27 -8.88 17.08
N TYR A 51 -8.20 -7.59 16.75
CA TYR A 51 -7.24 -6.68 17.38
C TYR A 51 -7.48 -6.50 18.88
N SER A 52 -8.53 -7.11 19.46
CA SER A 52 -8.71 -7.17 20.92
C SER A 52 -7.68 -8.07 21.62
N GLU A 53 -7.02 -9.00 20.91
CA GLU A 53 -5.95 -9.83 21.48
C GLU A 53 -4.58 -9.14 21.49
N TYR A 54 -4.43 -8.00 20.78
CA TYR A 54 -3.19 -7.23 20.78
C TYR A 54 -3.26 -6.12 21.85
N PRO A 55 -2.20 -5.92 22.65
CA PRO A 55 -2.15 -4.82 23.60
C PRO A 55 -2.39 -3.50 22.89
N THR A 56 -3.26 -2.67 23.46
CA THR A 56 -3.45 -1.30 22.98
C THR A 56 -2.15 -0.51 23.17
N TYR A 57 -2.08 0.67 22.54
CA TYR A 57 -0.94 1.55 22.75
C TYR A 57 -0.81 1.95 24.24
N GLU A 58 -1.94 2.16 24.91
CA GLU A 58 -2.01 2.40 26.36
C GLU A 58 -1.47 1.23 27.17
N ASP A 59 -1.84 -0.02 26.84
CA ASP A 59 -1.32 -1.23 27.51
C ASP A 59 0.20 -1.36 27.36
N TYR A 60 0.72 -1.05 26.16
CA TYR A 60 2.15 -1.02 25.89
C TYR A 60 2.86 0.05 26.73
N MET A 61 2.32 1.28 26.77
CA MET A 61 2.89 2.37 27.55
C MET A 61 2.90 2.06 29.05
N GLN A 62 1.88 1.38 29.57
CA GLN A 62 1.83 0.94 30.96
C GLN A 62 2.90 -0.10 31.27
N SER A 63 3.10 -1.09 30.39
CA SER A 63 4.14 -2.12 30.57
C SER A 63 5.58 -1.58 30.63
N LEU A 64 5.83 -0.41 30.04
CA LEU A 64 7.14 0.26 30.11
C LEU A 64 7.36 1.03 31.43
N GLN A 65 6.28 1.36 32.15
CA GLN A 65 6.35 2.03 33.45
C GLN A 65 6.47 1.05 34.62
N ASP A 66 6.01 -0.19 34.43
CA ASP A 66 6.07 -1.27 35.41
C ASP A 66 7.40 -2.07 35.35
N MET A 67 8.31 -1.69 34.44
CA MET A 67 9.70 -2.18 34.34
C MET A 67 10.68 -1.26 35.09
#